data_AF-S8DS77-F1
#
_entry.id   AF-S8DS77-F1
#
_cell.length_a   1.000
_cell.length_b   1.000
_cell.length_c   1.000
_cell.angle_alpha   90.00
_cell.angle_beta   90.00
_cell.angle_gamma   90.00
#
_symmetry.space_group_name_H-M   'P 1'
#
loop_
_entity.id
_entity.type
_entity.pdbx_description
1 polymer ?
#
loop_
_entity_poly.entity_id
_entity_poly.type
_entity_poly.pdbx_seq_one_letter_code
_entity_poly.pdbx_strand_id
1 'polypeptide(L)'
;MATQTAIVVTSEVPVVNGDILRATGTPAATPLPPDGAFPKSAATRRPFIAEAVGIDLEAIGKSEARKIMSEEHRVLGFRPPHGSLAAEVQAAAAKHPEGKPGKQLPDPITLKELARQDAQRILAERKVTDAAASAGVKAIHASGNGKAVKPPTTAGVNLGSLSAAEARTLMSHEHKALGFRPPPGSLAAEAQAAAAKNPDGAGVPVVDPEVLKEIALKDAERIKADRGVNSVGEVNVGTIDQELEQATKESLGHTSPPESLVGLATRAAEVHPEGDSFPVMNGFMVQDAAVEVNQSG
;
A
#
# COMPACT_ATOMS: atom_id res chain seq x y z
N MET A 1 -78.10 -12.33 -19.27
CA MET A 1 -76.63 -12.24 -19.31
C MET A 1 -76.18 -11.66 -17.98
N ALA A 2 -75.54 -12.48 -17.14
CA ALA A 2 -75.23 -12.14 -15.76
C ALA A 2 -73.82 -11.53 -15.66
N THR A 3 -73.74 -10.38 -15.00
CA THR A 3 -72.53 -9.66 -14.62
C THR A 3 -71.75 -10.41 -13.55
N GLN A 4 -70.48 -10.72 -13.81
CA GLN A 4 -69.58 -11.37 -12.86
C GLN A 4 -68.63 -10.32 -12.25
N THR A 5 -68.84 -10.04 -10.97
CA THR A 5 -68.02 -9.18 -10.11
C THR A 5 -66.78 -9.93 -9.65
N ALA A 6 -65.59 -9.40 -9.91
CA ALA A 6 -64.33 -9.92 -9.41
C ALA A 6 -64.04 -9.37 -7.99
N ILE A 7 -63.78 -10.26 -7.05
CA ILE A 7 -63.46 -9.96 -5.65
C ILE A 7 -61.93 -9.88 -5.51
N VAL A 8 -61.46 -8.78 -4.94
CA VAL A 8 -60.06 -8.54 -4.55
C VAL A 8 -59.78 -9.29 -3.24
N VAL A 9 -58.76 -10.15 -3.24
CA VAL A 9 -58.25 -10.82 -2.03
C VAL A 9 -56.91 -10.19 -1.66
N THR A 10 -56.88 -9.43 -0.57
CA THR A 10 -55.66 -8.92 0.06
C THR A 10 -55.14 -9.96 1.04
N SER A 11 -53.95 -10.52 0.77
CA SER A 11 -53.27 -11.43 1.70
C SER A 11 -52.56 -10.63 2.80
N GLU A 12 -53.15 -10.71 3.99
CA GLU A 12 -52.64 -10.25 5.27
C GLU A 12 -51.50 -11.14 5.80
N VAL A 13 -50.39 -10.52 6.22
CA VAL A 13 -49.20 -11.20 6.78
C VAL A 13 -49.23 -11.06 8.30
N PRO A 14 -49.24 -12.16 9.08
CA PRO A 14 -49.24 -12.07 10.54
C PRO A 14 -47.85 -11.70 11.08
N VAL A 15 -47.80 -10.64 11.90
CA VAL A 15 -46.64 -10.25 12.70
C VAL A 15 -46.56 -11.18 13.91
N VAL A 16 -45.58 -12.09 13.91
CA VAL A 16 -45.25 -12.94 15.05
C VAL A 16 -44.36 -12.15 16.01
N ASN A 17 -44.97 -11.64 17.09
CA ASN A 17 -44.25 -11.16 18.27
C ASN A 17 -43.66 -12.37 19.02
N GLY A 18 -42.40 -12.69 18.71
CA GLY A 18 -41.61 -13.69 19.42
C GLY A 18 -40.89 -13.09 20.62
N ASP A 19 -41.59 -13.06 21.75
CA ASP A 19 -41.05 -12.79 23.08
C ASP A 19 -40.37 -14.08 23.59
N ILE A 20 -39.04 -14.17 23.44
CA ILE A 20 -38.24 -15.28 24.01
C ILE A 20 -37.32 -14.70 25.08
N LEU A 21 -37.85 -14.73 26.30
CA LEU A 21 -37.13 -14.62 27.55
C LEU A 21 -35.99 -15.67 27.58
N ARG A 22 -34.74 -15.22 27.49
CA ARG A 22 -33.58 -16.02 27.93
C ARG A 22 -32.99 -15.39 29.19
N ALA A 23 -33.18 -16.11 30.27
CA ALA A 23 -32.74 -15.80 31.61
C ALA A 23 -31.21 -15.85 31.78
N THR A 24 -30.73 -14.90 32.58
CA THR A 24 -29.71 -15.02 33.64
C THR A 24 -28.49 -15.91 33.41
N GLY A 25 -27.36 -15.25 33.17
CA GLY A 25 -26.02 -15.80 33.35
C GLY A 25 -25.02 -14.66 33.40
N THR A 26 -24.92 -14.01 34.56
CA THR A 26 -23.97 -12.93 34.86
C THR A 26 -22.62 -13.56 35.26
N PRO A 27 -21.57 -13.58 34.41
CA PRO A 27 -20.23 -13.78 34.94
C PRO A 27 -19.76 -12.47 35.56
N ALA A 28 -19.29 -12.57 36.81
CA ALA A 28 -18.69 -11.48 37.56
C ALA A 28 -17.59 -10.79 36.75
N ALA A 29 -17.89 -9.58 36.25
CA ALA A 29 -16.89 -8.68 35.71
C ALA A 29 -16.18 -8.00 36.87
N THR A 30 -14.88 -8.30 37.00
CA THR A 30 -13.93 -7.62 37.86
C THR A 30 -13.94 -6.11 37.56
N PRO A 31 -14.00 -5.22 38.57
CA PRO A 31 -13.93 -3.79 38.34
C PRO A 31 -12.50 -3.43 37.88
N LEU A 32 -12.37 -3.05 36.62
CA LEU A 32 -11.15 -2.45 36.08
C LEU A 32 -11.03 -1.00 36.59
N PRO A 33 -9.81 -0.55 36.94
CA PRO A 33 -9.57 0.80 37.44
C PRO A 33 -9.88 1.85 36.37
N PRO A 34 -10.40 3.02 36.76
CA PRO A 34 -10.58 4.14 35.85
C PRO A 34 -9.25 4.87 35.70
N ASP A 35 -8.41 4.43 34.77
CA ASP A 35 -7.38 5.31 34.23
C ASP A 35 -7.23 5.09 32.73
N GLY A 36 -7.63 6.12 32.00
CA GLY A 36 -7.61 6.18 30.55
C GLY A 36 -6.18 6.24 30.04
N ALA A 37 -5.74 5.16 29.43
CA ALA A 37 -4.66 5.18 28.44
C ALA A 37 -4.81 3.95 27.55
N PHE A 38 -5.77 3.96 26.63
CA PHE A 38 -5.68 3.08 25.47
C PHE A 38 -4.45 3.52 24.67
N PRO A 39 -3.38 2.71 24.55
CA PRO A 39 -2.31 3.03 23.63
C PRO A 39 -2.91 2.97 22.22
N LYS A 40 -3.13 4.14 21.62
CA LYS A 40 -3.40 4.25 20.19
C LYS A 40 -2.36 3.39 19.48
N SER A 41 -2.84 2.45 18.67
CA SER A 41 -2.07 1.56 17.82
C SER A 41 -0.81 2.27 17.36
N ALA A 42 0.33 1.82 17.88
CA ALA A 42 1.64 2.22 17.43
C ALA A 42 1.83 1.63 16.03
N ALA A 43 1.24 2.27 15.02
CA ALA A 43 1.86 2.31 13.72
C ALA A 43 3.25 2.89 13.98
N THR A 44 4.25 2.01 13.96
CA THR A 44 5.68 2.24 14.11
C THR A 44 6.00 3.73 14.14
N ARG A 45 6.21 4.28 15.35
CA ARG A 45 6.50 5.71 15.59
C ARG A 45 7.73 6.11 14.79
N ARG A 46 7.52 6.51 13.54
CA ARG A 46 8.53 7.20 12.76
C ARG A 46 8.71 8.55 13.45
N PRO A 47 9.95 8.95 13.78
CA PRO A 47 10.19 10.23 14.42
C PRO A 47 9.65 11.33 13.49
N PHE A 48 8.67 12.08 13.99
CA PHE A 48 8.02 13.13 13.23
C PHE A 48 8.95 14.34 13.12
N ILE A 49 9.08 14.89 11.92
CA ILE A 49 9.96 16.05 11.68
C ILE A 49 9.54 17.25 12.54
N ALA A 50 8.23 17.45 12.74
CA ALA A 50 7.73 18.51 13.61
C ALA A 50 8.14 18.32 15.08
N GLU A 51 8.13 17.08 15.58
CA GLU A 51 8.56 16.76 16.94
C GLU A 51 10.07 16.96 17.10
N ALA A 52 10.85 16.58 16.09
CA ALA A 52 12.30 16.79 16.08
C ALA A 52 12.69 18.28 16.16
N VAL A 53 11.87 19.18 15.61
CA VAL A 53 12.08 20.64 15.65
C VAL A 53 11.34 21.30 16.82
N GLY A 54 10.57 20.54 17.61
CA GLY A 54 9.83 21.05 18.76
C GLY A 54 8.67 21.97 18.40
N ILE A 55 8.07 21.81 17.21
CA ILE A 55 6.92 22.62 16.79
C ILE A 55 5.62 22.01 17.33
N ASP A 56 4.84 22.85 17.99
CA ASP A 56 3.53 22.45 18.50
C ASP A 56 2.46 22.47 17.40
N LEU A 57 2.11 21.28 16.90
CA LEU A 57 1.11 21.10 15.85
C LEU A 57 -0.29 21.61 16.24
N GLU A 58 -0.60 21.70 17.53
CA GLU A 58 -1.91 22.13 18.00
C GLU A 58 -2.08 23.66 17.96
N ALA A 59 -0.98 24.41 17.85
CA ALA A 59 -1.01 25.85 17.65
C ALA A 59 -1.42 26.22 16.21
N ILE A 60 -1.34 25.28 15.27
CA ILE A 60 -1.51 25.53 13.85
C ILE A 60 -3.00 25.50 13.46
N GLY A 61 -3.43 26.55 12.77
CA GLY A 61 -4.82 26.67 12.30
C GLY A 61 -5.08 25.99 10.95
N LYS A 62 -6.35 25.96 10.55
CA LYS A 62 -6.79 25.35 9.26
C LYS A 62 -6.18 26.04 8.03
N SER A 63 -5.90 27.34 8.12
CA SER A 63 -5.30 28.13 7.03
C SER A 63 -3.85 27.72 6.78
N GLU A 64 -3.07 27.53 7.84
CA GLU A 64 -1.67 27.11 7.81
C GLU A 64 -1.55 25.65 7.40
N ALA A 65 -2.42 24.77 7.92
CA ALA A 65 -2.52 23.37 7.52
C ALA A 65 -2.70 23.23 5.99
N ARG A 66 -3.50 24.10 5.38
CA ARG A 66 -3.68 24.14 3.91
C ARG A 66 -2.42 24.59 3.19
N LYS A 67 -1.68 25.56 3.73
CA LYS A 67 -0.42 26.03 3.14
C LYS A 67 0.64 24.92 3.16
N ILE A 68 0.77 24.21 4.28
CA ILE A 68 1.70 23.08 4.43
C ILE A 68 1.34 21.96 3.44
N MET A 69 0.06 21.57 3.38
CA MET A 69 -0.41 20.58 2.40
C MET A 69 -0.11 21.00 0.95
N SER A 70 -0.35 22.27 0.61
CA SER A 70 -0.09 22.78 -0.74
C SER A 70 1.40 22.77 -1.07
N GLU A 71 2.26 23.08 -0.12
CA GLU A 71 3.72 23.08 -0.32
C GLU A 71 4.25 21.65 -0.47
N GLU A 72 3.84 20.71 0.39
CA GLU A 72 4.21 19.30 0.24
C GLU A 72 3.71 18.72 -1.08
N HIS A 73 2.45 18.98 -1.44
CA HIS A 73 1.90 18.53 -2.71
C HIS A 73 2.69 19.09 -3.89
N ARG A 74 3.09 20.36 -3.84
CA ARG A 74 3.89 20.99 -4.90
C ARG A 74 5.25 20.30 -5.08
N VAL A 75 5.90 19.89 -3.99
CA VAL A 75 7.20 19.20 -4.05
C VAL A 75 7.04 17.75 -4.46
N LEU A 76 6.03 17.04 -3.95
CA LEU A 76 5.78 15.64 -4.25
C LEU A 76 5.21 15.42 -5.67
N GLY A 77 4.43 16.38 -6.18
CA GLY A 77 3.66 16.24 -7.42
C GLY A 77 2.40 15.37 -7.28
N PHE A 78 2.10 14.88 -6.08
CA PHE A 78 0.89 14.14 -5.74
C PHE A 78 0.45 14.47 -4.32
N ARG A 79 -0.80 14.12 -3.99
CA ARG A 79 -1.37 14.40 -2.67
C ARG A 79 -0.53 13.76 -1.55
N PRO A 80 -0.14 14.52 -0.50
CA PRO A 80 0.68 13.97 0.57
C PRO A 80 0.08 12.70 1.19
N PRO A 81 0.88 11.67 1.46
CA PRO A 81 0.41 10.41 2.04
C PRO A 81 0.01 10.59 3.51
N HIS A 82 -0.68 9.59 4.06
CA HIS A 82 -0.96 9.54 5.50
C HIS A 82 0.36 9.44 6.29
N GLY A 83 0.42 10.09 7.46
CA GLY A 83 1.65 10.14 8.28
C GLY A 83 2.73 11.10 7.75
N SER A 84 2.41 11.91 6.73
CA SER A 84 3.18 13.11 6.40
C SER A 84 2.86 14.25 7.36
N LEU A 85 3.77 15.22 7.46
CA LEU A 85 3.58 16.43 8.26
C LEU A 85 2.25 17.13 7.91
N ALA A 86 1.93 17.30 6.62
CA ALA A 86 0.68 17.90 6.18
C ALA A 86 -0.56 17.15 6.69
N ALA A 87 -0.55 15.81 6.63
CA ALA A 87 -1.68 15.01 7.08
C ALA A 87 -1.91 15.17 8.59
N GLU A 88 -0.84 15.27 9.37
CA GLU A 88 -0.91 15.44 10.82
C GLU A 88 -1.37 16.83 11.24
N VAL A 89 -0.80 17.87 10.61
CA VAL A 89 -1.23 19.24 10.84
C VAL A 89 -2.72 19.38 10.51
N GLN A 90 -3.20 18.76 9.42
CA GLN A 90 -4.62 18.76 9.10
C GLN A 90 -5.46 18.05 10.16
N ALA A 91 -4.98 16.92 10.70
CA ALA A 91 -5.67 16.21 11.78
C ALA A 91 -5.70 17.03 13.09
N ALA A 92 -4.64 17.78 13.39
CA ALA A 92 -4.58 18.69 14.54
C ALA A 92 -5.51 19.90 14.34
N ALA A 93 -5.44 20.56 13.18
CA ALA A 93 -6.28 21.68 12.81
C ALA A 93 -7.76 21.31 12.70
N ALA A 94 -8.10 20.06 12.38
CA ALA A 94 -9.48 19.58 12.41
C ALA A 94 -10.07 19.60 13.85
N LYS A 95 -9.24 19.45 14.88
CA LYS A 95 -9.64 19.57 16.29
C LYS A 95 -9.66 21.02 16.75
N HIS A 96 -8.75 21.83 16.22
CA HIS A 96 -8.59 23.25 16.56
C HIS A 96 -8.54 24.10 15.28
N PRO A 97 -9.70 24.42 14.67
CA PRO A 97 -9.74 25.08 13.36
C PRO A 97 -9.04 26.46 13.35
N GLU A 98 -9.08 27.17 14.48
CA GLU A 98 -8.43 28.47 14.68
C GLU A 98 -7.03 28.37 15.34
N GLY A 99 -6.54 27.15 15.61
CA GLY A 99 -5.38 26.92 16.48
C GLY A 99 -5.74 27.01 17.97
N LYS A 100 -4.94 26.37 18.84
CA LYS A 100 -5.15 26.46 20.29
C LYS A 100 -4.78 27.86 20.81
N PRO A 101 -5.70 28.57 21.49
CA PRO A 101 -5.39 29.86 22.07
C PRO A 101 -4.32 29.70 23.18
N GLY A 102 -3.35 30.61 23.20
CA GLY A 102 -2.28 30.63 24.22
C GLY A 102 -1.03 29.83 23.87
N LYS A 103 -0.99 29.15 22.71
CA LYS A 103 0.25 28.56 22.18
C LYS A 103 0.92 29.51 21.19
N GLN A 104 2.24 29.50 21.17
CA GLN A 104 3.01 30.34 20.26
C GLN A 104 2.82 29.85 18.82
N LEU A 105 2.37 30.76 17.95
CA LEU A 105 2.20 30.46 16.53
C LEU A 105 3.59 30.17 15.91
N PRO A 106 3.79 29.03 15.25
CA PRO A 106 5.06 28.75 14.59
C PRO A 106 5.29 29.72 13.43
N ASP A 107 6.56 30.05 13.15
CA ASP A 107 6.91 30.90 12.01
C ASP A 107 6.45 30.23 10.69
N PRO A 108 5.64 30.90 9.86
CA PRO A 108 5.19 30.34 8.58
C PRO A 108 6.34 29.99 7.63
N ILE A 109 7.51 30.61 7.76
CA ILE A 109 8.69 30.30 6.94
C ILE A 109 9.26 28.95 7.34
N THR A 110 9.41 28.68 8.65
CA THR A 110 9.94 27.40 9.15
C THR A 110 9.00 26.25 8.82
N LEU A 111 7.68 26.46 8.92
CA LEU A 111 6.67 25.47 8.53
C LEU A 111 6.77 25.05 7.07
N LYS A 112 6.99 26.01 6.16
CA LYS A 112 7.18 25.73 4.73
C LYS A 112 8.45 24.94 4.47
N GLU A 113 9.53 25.26 5.17
CA GLU A 113 10.78 24.53 5.00
C GLU A 113 10.65 23.08 5.51
N LEU A 114 9.98 22.86 6.63
CA LEU A 114 9.71 21.52 7.14
C LEU A 114 8.81 20.70 6.21
N ALA A 115 7.81 21.34 5.60
CA ALA A 115 6.99 20.73 4.56
C ALA A 115 7.85 20.22 3.39
N ARG A 116 8.83 21.00 2.93
CA ARG A 116 9.76 20.57 1.88
C ARG A 116 10.66 19.42 2.33
N GLN A 117 11.19 19.49 3.55
CA GLN A 117 12.03 18.43 4.11
C GLN A 117 11.26 17.12 4.26
N ASP A 118 10.01 17.17 4.72
CA ASP A 118 9.17 15.97 4.82
C ASP A 118 8.85 15.39 3.44
N ALA A 119 8.53 16.24 2.46
CA ALA A 119 8.33 15.80 1.09
C ALA A 119 9.58 15.11 0.51
N GLN A 120 10.78 15.67 0.74
CA GLN A 120 12.04 15.06 0.31
C GLN A 120 12.29 13.72 1.02
N ARG A 121 12.03 13.64 2.33
CA ARG A 121 12.09 12.38 3.08
C ARG A 121 11.17 11.33 2.47
N ILE A 122 9.92 11.69 2.16
CA ILE A 122 8.95 10.78 1.54
C ILE A 122 9.42 10.31 0.15
N LEU A 123 9.99 11.19 -0.67
CA LEU A 123 10.56 10.80 -1.97
C LEU A 123 11.73 9.84 -1.81
N ALA A 124 12.61 10.09 -0.83
CA ALA A 124 13.73 9.20 -0.53
C ALA A 124 13.24 7.84 -0.03
N GLU A 125 12.27 7.81 0.90
CA GLU A 125 11.63 6.58 1.38
C GLU A 125 10.97 5.82 0.24
N ARG A 126 10.24 6.51 -0.64
CA ARG A 126 9.62 5.88 -1.82
C ARG A 126 10.66 5.31 -2.77
N LYS A 127 11.75 6.02 -3.02
CA LYS A 127 12.85 5.50 -3.84
C LYS A 127 13.49 4.26 -3.21
N VAL A 128 13.63 4.22 -1.89
CA VAL A 128 14.15 3.05 -1.15
C VAL A 128 13.14 1.92 -1.17
N THR A 129 11.85 2.17 -0.97
CA THR A 129 10.82 1.13 -1.06
C THR A 129 10.66 0.64 -2.49
N ASP A 130 10.81 1.50 -3.50
CA ASP A 130 10.79 1.11 -4.91
C ASP A 130 12.07 0.34 -5.27
N ALA A 131 13.22 0.67 -4.67
CA ALA A 131 14.46 -0.08 -4.84
C ALA A 131 14.40 -1.45 -4.13
N ALA A 132 13.90 -1.50 -2.89
CA ALA A 132 13.71 -2.73 -2.11
C ALA A 132 12.58 -3.58 -2.70
N ALA A 133 11.50 -2.97 -3.18
CA ALA A 133 10.48 -3.63 -3.97
C ALA A 133 11.02 -3.99 -5.36
N SER A 134 11.97 -3.29 -5.96
CA SER A 134 12.60 -3.77 -7.21
C SER A 134 13.57 -4.93 -6.97
N ALA A 135 14.08 -5.09 -5.74
CA ALA A 135 14.96 -6.20 -5.35
C ALA A 135 14.17 -7.43 -4.87
N GLY A 136 13.05 -7.27 -4.16
CA GLY A 136 12.16 -8.34 -3.69
C GLY A 136 10.90 -8.56 -4.53
N VAL A 137 10.54 -7.61 -5.38
CA VAL A 137 9.36 -7.58 -6.29
C VAL A 137 9.82 -7.15 -7.68
N LYS A 138 10.95 -7.70 -8.15
CA LYS A 138 11.21 -7.80 -9.59
C LYS A 138 10.24 -8.76 -10.31
N ALA A 139 9.20 -9.23 -9.61
CA ALA A 139 8.25 -10.21 -10.12
C ALA A 139 6.83 -9.68 -10.35
N ILE A 140 6.37 -8.50 -9.86
CA ILE A 140 4.91 -8.26 -9.85
C ILE A 140 4.42 -6.93 -10.44
N HIS A 141 5.12 -5.79 -10.38
CA HIS A 141 4.52 -4.53 -10.92
C HIS A 141 5.49 -3.60 -11.64
N ALA A 142 6.09 -4.09 -12.74
CA ALA A 142 6.54 -3.24 -13.84
C ALA A 142 5.48 -3.31 -14.96
N SER A 143 4.46 -2.44 -14.90
CA SER A 143 3.63 -2.16 -16.08
C SER A 143 4.30 -1.06 -16.88
N GLY A 144 4.69 -1.40 -18.09
CA GLY A 144 5.44 -0.52 -18.99
C GLY A 144 6.44 -1.35 -19.79
N ASN A 145 5.94 -2.15 -20.73
CA ASN A 145 6.72 -3.00 -21.62
C ASN A 145 7.15 -4.37 -21.07
N GLY A 146 6.38 -4.92 -20.12
CA GLY A 146 6.25 -6.37 -20.03
C GLY A 146 5.60 -6.83 -21.31
N LYS A 147 6.42 -7.22 -22.29
CA LYS A 147 6.01 -7.99 -23.46
C LYS A 147 5.08 -9.06 -22.91
N ALA A 148 3.77 -8.87 -23.09
CA ALA A 148 2.78 -9.81 -22.64
C ALA A 148 3.27 -11.16 -23.15
N VAL A 149 3.71 -12.03 -22.23
CA VAL A 149 3.76 -13.44 -22.54
C VAL A 149 2.28 -13.72 -22.72
N LYS A 150 1.84 -13.59 -23.96
CA LYS A 150 0.52 -13.96 -24.43
C LYS A 150 0.24 -15.26 -23.69
N PRO A 151 -0.79 -15.35 -22.84
CA PRO A 151 -1.14 -16.66 -22.32
C PRO A 151 -1.23 -17.58 -23.55
N PRO A 152 -0.60 -18.77 -23.49
CA PRO A 152 -0.54 -19.66 -24.63
C PRO A 152 -1.96 -19.78 -25.19
N THR A 153 -2.12 -19.49 -26.49
CA THR A 153 -3.41 -19.48 -27.19
C THR A 153 -4.26 -20.65 -26.71
N THR A 154 -5.22 -20.34 -25.85
CA THR A 154 -5.91 -21.31 -25.00
C THR A 154 -6.78 -22.19 -25.87
N ALA A 155 -6.32 -23.41 -26.13
CA ALA A 155 -7.11 -24.50 -26.69
C ALA A 155 -7.98 -24.17 -27.93
N GLY A 156 -7.59 -23.17 -28.73
CA GLY A 156 -8.34 -22.73 -29.91
C GLY A 156 -9.56 -21.84 -29.65
N VAL A 157 -9.80 -21.38 -28.41
CA VAL A 157 -10.89 -20.44 -28.11
C VAL A 157 -10.43 -18.99 -28.30
N ASN A 158 -11.12 -18.27 -29.18
CA ASN A 158 -10.86 -16.86 -29.43
C ASN A 158 -11.47 -16.00 -28.31
N LEU A 159 -10.65 -15.52 -27.38
CA LEU A 159 -11.11 -14.66 -26.28
C LEU A 159 -11.81 -13.38 -26.77
N GLY A 160 -11.44 -12.89 -27.95
CA GLY A 160 -12.03 -11.71 -28.58
C GLY A 160 -13.45 -11.91 -29.11
N SER A 161 -13.92 -13.16 -29.27
CA SER A 161 -15.27 -13.45 -29.74
C SER A 161 -16.27 -13.73 -28.62
N LEU A 162 -15.80 -13.87 -27.38
CA LEU A 162 -16.64 -14.19 -26.22
C LEU A 162 -17.53 -13.00 -25.84
N SER A 163 -18.79 -13.31 -25.56
CA SER A 163 -19.76 -12.38 -25.00
C SER A 163 -19.51 -12.10 -23.52
N ALA A 164 -20.13 -11.03 -23.02
CA ALA A 164 -20.09 -10.70 -21.59
C ALA A 164 -20.66 -11.81 -20.68
N ALA A 165 -21.63 -12.60 -21.18
CA ALA A 165 -22.19 -13.72 -20.45
C ALA A 165 -21.18 -14.87 -20.31
N GLU A 166 -20.53 -15.26 -21.40
CA GLU A 166 -19.53 -16.33 -21.43
C GLU A 166 -18.31 -15.97 -20.58
N ALA A 167 -17.84 -14.73 -20.64
CA ALA A 167 -16.73 -14.25 -19.82
C ALA A 167 -17.05 -14.32 -18.31
N ARG A 168 -18.30 -14.05 -17.91
CA ARG A 168 -18.75 -14.19 -16.51
C ARG A 168 -18.82 -15.66 -16.08
N THR A 169 -19.32 -16.53 -16.95
CA THR A 169 -19.34 -17.99 -16.70
C THR A 169 -17.93 -18.52 -16.51
N LEU A 170 -17.00 -18.14 -17.38
CA LEU A 170 -15.60 -18.53 -17.30
C LEU A 170 -14.96 -18.05 -15.99
N MET A 171 -15.15 -16.78 -15.62
CA MET A 171 -14.68 -16.24 -14.33
C MET A 171 -15.26 -17.01 -13.14
N SER A 172 -16.55 -17.35 -13.18
CA SER A 172 -17.18 -18.11 -12.08
C SER A 172 -16.57 -19.51 -11.95
N HIS A 173 -16.27 -20.19 -13.04
CA HIS A 173 -15.65 -21.52 -12.99
C HIS A 173 -14.22 -21.46 -12.48
N GLU A 174 -13.43 -20.50 -12.97
CA GLU A 174 -12.04 -20.33 -12.54
C GLU A 174 -11.97 -19.92 -11.06
N HIS A 175 -12.83 -18.99 -10.61
CA HIS A 175 -12.95 -18.62 -9.20
C HIS A 175 -13.27 -19.81 -8.30
N LYS A 176 -14.24 -20.65 -8.71
CA LYS A 176 -14.62 -21.86 -7.96
C LYS A 176 -13.47 -22.86 -7.89
N ALA A 177 -12.70 -22.99 -8.97
CA ALA A 177 -11.56 -23.87 -9.03
C ALA A 177 -10.38 -23.37 -8.18
N LEU A 178 -10.10 -22.07 -8.21
CA LEU A 178 -9.03 -21.43 -7.46
C LEU A 178 -9.36 -21.26 -5.96
N GLY A 179 -10.62 -21.01 -5.63
CA GLY A 179 -11.07 -20.61 -4.28
C GLY A 179 -10.89 -19.12 -3.99
N PHE A 180 -10.45 -18.32 -4.95
CA PHE A 180 -10.27 -16.88 -4.85
C PHE A 180 -10.48 -16.21 -6.22
N ARG A 181 -10.53 -14.87 -6.23
CA ARG A 181 -10.69 -14.09 -7.47
C ARG A 181 -9.56 -14.37 -8.47
N PRO A 182 -9.88 -14.76 -9.73
CA PRO A 182 -8.88 -14.96 -10.76
C PRO A 182 -7.91 -13.77 -10.83
N PRO A 183 -6.59 -14.02 -10.84
CA PRO A 183 -5.59 -12.97 -10.89
C PRO A 183 -5.67 -12.20 -12.22
N PRO A 184 -5.13 -10.97 -12.29
CA PRO A 184 -4.97 -10.28 -13.56
C PRO A 184 -4.04 -11.10 -14.50
N GLY A 185 -4.38 -11.16 -15.78
CA GLY A 185 -3.67 -11.99 -16.77
C GLY A 185 -4.10 -13.46 -16.78
N SER A 186 -5.08 -13.86 -15.96
CA SER A 186 -5.82 -15.11 -16.14
C SER A 186 -6.70 -15.08 -17.38
N LEU A 187 -7.09 -16.25 -17.85
CA LEU A 187 -7.98 -16.42 -18.99
C LEU A 187 -9.34 -15.73 -18.72
N ALA A 188 -9.89 -15.86 -17.50
CA ALA A 188 -11.09 -15.13 -17.11
C ALA A 188 -10.92 -13.61 -17.16
N ALA A 189 -9.81 -13.09 -16.64
CA ALA A 189 -9.55 -11.65 -16.64
C ALA A 189 -9.43 -11.11 -18.08
N GLU A 190 -8.78 -11.84 -18.96
CA GLU A 190 -8.65 -11.47 -20.38
C GLU A 190 -9.98 -11.56 -21.13
N ALA A 191 -10.76 -12.62 -20.91
CA ALA A 191 -12.09 -12.76 -21.49
C ALA A 191 -13.00 -11.60 -21.05
N GLN A 192 -12.94 -11.17 -19.79
CA GLN A 192 -13.67 -9.99 -19.32
C GLN A 192 -13.18 -8.69 -19.95
N ALA A 193 -11.86 -8.52 -20.10
CA ALA A 193 -11.29 -7.35 -20.76
C ALA A 193 -11.68 -7.28 -22.25
N ALA A 194 -11.79 -8.43 -22.92
CA ALA A 194 -12.26 -8.53 -24.29
C ALA A 194 -13.77 -8.26 -24.40
N ALA A 195 -14.58 -8.87 -23.54
CA ALA A 195 -16.02 -8.65 -23.50
C ALA A 195 -16.40 -7.21 -23.12
N ALA A 196 -15.58 -6.52 -22.32
CA ALA A 196 -15.78 -5.10 -22.03
C ALA A 196 -15.65 -4.22 -23.28
N LYS A 197 -14.87 -4.67 -24.29
CA LYS A 197 -14.74 -4.00 -25.59
C LYS A 197 -15.85 -4.40 -26.56
N ASN A 198 -16.31 -5.66 -26.48
CA ASN A 198 -17.35 -6.24 -27.34
C ASN A 198 -18.39 -6.98 -26.48
N PRO A 199 -19.38 -6.29 -25.88
CA PRO A 199 -20.30 -6.91 -24.93
C PRO A 199 -21.17 -8.00 -25.56
N ASP A 200 -21.51 -7.81 -26.84
CA ASP A 200 -22.38 -8.70 -27.63
C ASP A 200 -21.63 -9.89 -28.26
N GLY A 201 -20.31 -9.99 -28.05
CA GLY A 201 -19.46 -10.97 -28.73
C GLY A 201 -19.28 -10.66 -30.22
N ALA A 202 -18.44 -11.43 -30.91
CA ALA A 202 -18.15 -11.20 -32.33
C ALA A 202 -19.21 -11.79 -33.28
N GLY A 203 -20.45 -12.03 -32.80
CA GLY A 203 -21.50 -12.70 -33.57
C GLY A 203 -21.23 -14.18 -33.88
N VAL A 204 -20.25 -14.79 -33.21
CA VAL A 204 -19.89 -16.20 -33.33
C VAL A 204 -20.86 -17.03 -32.48
N PRO A 205 -21.25 -18.26 -32.89
CA PRO A 205 -22.12 -19.13 -32.11
C PRO A 205 -21.60 -19.30 -30.68
N VAL A 206 -22.55 -19.29 -29.74
CA VAL A 206 -22.34 -19.49 -28.29
C VAL A 206 -21.46 -20.70 -28.08
N VAL A 207 -20.35 -20.51 -27.35
CA VAL A 207 -19.43 -21.59 -27.01
C VAL A 207 -20.12 -22.50 -26.00
N ASP A 208 -19.97 -23.81 -26.18
CA ASP A 208 -20.53 -24.80 -25.26
C ASP A 208 -20.04 -24.55 -23.82
N PRO A 209 -20.95 -24.41 -22.84
CA PRO A 209 -20.59 -24.18 -21.44
C PRO A 209 -19.67 -25.28 -20.86
N GLU A 210 -19.75 -26.52 -21.35
CA GLU A 210 -18.86 -27.59 -20.88
C GLU A 210 -17.40 -27.34 -21.29
N VAL A 211 -17.19 -26.84 -22.50
CA VAL A 211 -15.86 -26.47 -23.01
C VAL A 211 -15.29 -25.30 -22.22
N LEU A 212 -16.11 -24.29 -21.91
CA LEU A 212 -15.70 -23.15 -21.06
C LEU A 212 -15.29 -23.60 -19.66
N LYS A 213 -16.00 -24.57 -19.09
CA LYS A 213 -15.67 -25.15 -17.78
C LYS A 213 -14.35 -25.90 -17.80
N GLU A 214 -14.11 -26.74 -18.81
CA GLU A 214 -12.85 -27.48 -18.94
C GLU A 214 -11.65 -26.53 -19.06
N ILE A 215 -11.80 -25.48 -19.87
CA ILE A 215 -10.77 -24.47 -20.09
C ILE A 215 -10.47 -23.69 -18.80
N ALA A 216 -11.51 -23.30 -18.05
CA ALA A 216 -11.35 -22.60 -16.78
C ALA A 216 -10.65 -23.47 -15.72
N LEU A 217 -10.92 -24.79 -15.69
CA LEU A 217 -10.25 -25.72 -14.78
C LEU A 217 -8.76 -25.85 -15.12
N LYS A 218 -8.41 -25.98 -16.40
CA LYS A 218 -7.01 -26.06 -16.85
C LYS A 218 -6.23 -24.79 -16.53
N ASP A 219 -6.81 -23.61 -16.72
CA ASP A 219 -6.12 -22.35 -16.38
C ASP A 219 -5.96 -22.20 -14.85
N ALA A 220 -6.98 -22.59 -14.08
CA ALA A 220 -6.89 -22.60 -12.62
C ALA A 220 -5.80 -23.55 -12.11
N GLU A 221 -5.66 -24.75 -12.69
CA GLU A 221 -4.58 -25.68 -12.36
C GLU A 221 -3.20 -25.10 -12.66
N ARG A 222 -3.05 -24.46 -13.83
CA ARG A 222 -1.82 -23.74 -14.20
C ARG A 222 -1.47 -22.65 -13.20
N ILE A 223 -2.44 -21.80 -12.84
CA ILE A 223 -2.25 -20.70 -11.88
C ILE A 223 -1.89 -21.24 -10.49
N LYS A 224 -2.53 -22.33 -10.06
CA LYS A 224 -2.17 -23.00 -8.80
C LYS A 224 -0.75 -23.54 -8.83
N ALA A 225 -0.32 -24.14 -9.94
CA ALA A 225 1.04 -24.61 -10.13
C ALA A 225 2.03 -23.42 -10.07
N ASP A 226 1.79 -22.37 -10.83
CA ASP A 226 2.64 -21.16 -10.86
C ASP A 226 2.77 -20.52 -9.47
N ARG A 227 1.66 -20.43 -8.72
CA ARG A 227 1.67 -19.89 -7.36
C ARG A 227 2.32 -20.84 -6.36
N GLY A 228 2.11 -22.15 -6.50
CA GLY A 228 2.78 -23.16 -5.67
C GLY A 228 4.30 -23.13 -5.83
N VAL A 229 4.79 -22.91 -7.05
CA VAL A 229 6.24 -22.79 -7.32
C VAL A 229 6.81 -21.48 -6.74
N ASN A 230 6.04 -20.39 -6.70
CA ASN A 230 6.48 -19.14 -6.06
C ASN A 230 6.34 -19.14 -4.52
N SER A 231 5.40 -19.89 -3.94
CA SER A 231 5.18 -19.93 -2.49
C SER A 231 6.17 -20.83 -1.72
N VAL A 232 6.92 -21.71 -2.39
CA VAL A 232 7.93 -22.58 -1.73
C VAL A 232 9.24 -21.82 -1.41
N GLY A 233 9.36 -20.53 -1.78
CA GLY A 233 10.43 -19.64 -1.33
C GLY A 233 10.23 -19.00 0.05
N GLU A 234 9.02 -19.08 0.64
CA GLU A 234 8.73 -18.59 1.98
C GLU A 234 8.50 -19.76 2.94
N VAL A 235 9.58 -20.48 3.26
CA VAL A 235 9.59 -21.40 4.41
C VAL A 235 9.80 -20.57 5.69
N ASN A 236 8.68 -20.33 6.38
CA ASN A 236 8.52 -20.21 7.83
C ASN A 236 9.80 -19.98 8.69
N VAL A 237 10.06 -18.73 9.07
CA VAL A 237 11.02 -18.34 10.13
C VAL A 237 10.35 -18.37 11.53
N GLY A 238 9.43 -19.32 11.76
CA GLY A 238 8.51 -19.27 12.92
C GLY A 238 8.65 -20.36 13.98
N THR A 239 9.40 -21.43 13.75
CA THR A 239 9.35 -22.62 14.64
C THR A 239 10.66 -23.40 14.70
N ILE A 240 11.79 -22.73 15.00
CA ILE A 240 13.09 -23.39 15.27
C ILE A 240 13.72 -22.93 16.61
N ASP A 241 13.03 -22.13 17.44
CA ASP A 241 13.63 -21.57 18.66
C ASP A 241 13.42 -22.36 19.97
N GLN A 242 13.02 -23.63 19.91
CA GLN A 242 13.11 -24.52 21.07
C GLN A 242 13.60 -25.90 20.61
N GLU A 243 14.65 -26.41 21.28
CA GLU A 243 15.20 -27.76 21.13
C GLU A 243 16.44 -27.93 20.23
N LEU A 244 17.48 -27.10 20.43
CA LEU A 244 18.87 -27.54 20.18
C LEU A 244 19.90 -26.89 21.11
N GLU A 245 19.60 -26.76 22.41
CA GLU A 245 20.56 -26.33 23.44
C GLU A 245 21.29 -27.49 24.15
N GLN A 246 21.16 -28.75 23.70
CA GLN A 246 21.76 -29.91 24.39
C GLN A 246 22.91 -30.64 23.66
N ALA A 247 23.39 -30.16 22.51
CA ALA A 247 24.36 -30.94 21.70
C ALA A 247 25.67 -30.25 21.31
N THR A 248 26.11 -29.18 21.99
CA THR A 248 27.41 -28.53 21.66
C THR A 248 28.27 -28.16 22.86
N LYS A 249 28.25 -28.95 23.94
CA LYS A 249 29.11 -28.71 25.11
C LYS A 249 30.31 -29.64 25.29
N GLU A 250 30.57 -30.58 24.38
CA GLU A 250 31.73 -31.48 24.51
C GLU A 250 32.43 -31.74 23.18
N SER A 251 33.42 -30.89 22.86
CA SER A 251 34.74 -31.27 22.29
C SER A 251 35.43 -29.99 21.81
N LEU A 252 36.14 -29.30 22.70
CA LEU A 252 37.60 -29.43 22.85
C LEU A 252 38.39 -29.27 21.54
N GLY A 253 38.88 -28.03 21.35
CA GLY A 253 40.28 -27.82 20.99
C GLY A 253 40.58 -27.64 19.51
N HIS A 254 40.22 -26.51 18.92
CA HIS A 254 40.98 -25.97 17.78
C HIS A 254 41.18 -24.46 17.92
N THR A 255 42.46 -24.10 17.97
CA THR A 255 42.98 -22.74 17.94
C THR A 255 42.57 -22.07 16.63
N SER A 256 41.90 -20.92 16.71
CA SER A 256 41.57 -20.13 15.52
C SER A 256 42.85 -19.65 14.81
N PRO A 257 42.96 -19.78 13.48
CA PRO A 257 44.08 -19.21 12.73
C PRO A 257 43.98 -17.67 12.73
N PRO A 258 45.11 -16.95 12.85
CA PRO A 258 45.14 -15.51 13.02
C PRO A 258 45.13 -14.77 11.68
N GLU A 259 44.13 -14.96 10.81
CA GLU A 259 43.93 -14.10 9.63
C GLU A 259 42.45 -13.97 9.28
N SER A 260 41.72 -13.15 10.06
CA SER A 260 40.37 -12.72 9.68
C SER A 260 40.27 -11.20 9.72
N LEU A 261 39.67 -10.67 8.65
CA LEU A 261 39.60 -9.31 8.10
C LEU A 261 39.21 -8.16 9.05
N VAL A 262 39.01 -8.43 10.34
CA VAL A 262 38.72 -7.41 11.36
C VAL A 262 39.97 -6.63 11.77
N GLY A 263 41.18 -7.15 11.49
CA GLY A 263 42.46 -6.47 11.79
C GLY A 263 42.92 -5.42 10.78
N LEU A 264 42.24 -5.21 9.65
CA LEU A 264 42.71 -4.32 8.58
C LEU A 264 42.12 -2.91 8.63
N ALA A 265 41.05 -2.67 9.38
CA ALA A 265 40.44 -1.33 9.48
C ALA A 265 41.24 -0.39 10.41
N THR A 266 42.03 -0.91 11.34
CA THR A 266 42.76 -0.10 12.32
C THR A 266 44.11 0.43 11.80
N ARG A 267 44.59 -0.05 10.64
CA ARG A 267 45.89 0.36 10.09
C ARG A 267 45.83 1.49 9.05
N ALA A 268 44.63 1.92 8.64
CA ALA A 268 44.47 3.03 7.69
C ALA A 268 44.41 4.42 8.36
N ALA A 269 44.40 4.49 9.70
CA ALA A 269 44.37 5.76 10.44
C ALA A 269 45.75 6.32 10.82
N GLU A 270 46.85 5.61 10.52
CA GLU A 270 48.22 6.01 10.91
C GLU A 270 49.05 6.67 9.78
N VAL A 271 48.50 6.88 8.57
CA VAL A 271 49.30 7.37 7.41
C VAL A 271 49.03 8.84 7.02
N HIS A 272 48.08 9.54 7.65
CA HIS A 272 47.86 10.97 7.36
C HIS A 272 47.50 11.81 8.61
N PRO A 273 48.48 12.27 9.40
CA PRO A 273 48.23 13.20 10.51
C PRO A 273 48.24 14.70 10.13
N GLU A 274 48.43 15.09 8.87
CA GLU A 274 48.52 16.51 8.50
C GLU A 274 47.86 16.85 7.17
N GLY A 275 47.14 17.98 7.15
CA GLY A 275 46.93 18.82 5.97
C GLY A 275 45.77 18.43 5.06
N ASP A 276 44.65 19.16 5.14
CA ASP A 276 44.48 20.34 4.28
C ASP A 276 43.00 20.69 4.11
N SER A 277 42.63 21.80 4.75
CA SER A 277 42.04 22.98 4.10
C SER A 277 41.23 22.68 2.84
N PHE A 278 39.92 22.45 3.00
CA PHE A 278 39.01 22.51 1.86
C PHE A 278 39.00 23.93 1.29
N PRO A 279 39.31 24.12 0.00
CA PRO A 279 39.28 25.44 -0.62
C PRO A 279 37.85 25.95 -0.63
N VAL A 280 37.66 27.08 0.05
CA VAL A 280 36.53 27.99 -0.11
C VAL A 280 36.46 28.38 -1.58
N MET A 281 35.47 27.86 -2.32
CA MET A 281 35.11 28.39 -3.63
C MET A 281 34.38 29.73 -3.44
N ASN A 282 35.17 30.76 -3.19
CA ASN A 282 34.80 32.14 -3.44
C ASN A 282 35.03 32.43 -4.92
N GLY A 283 33.94 32.70 -5.63
CA GLY A 283 33.99 33.41 -6.90
C GLY A 283 33.15 32.76 -7.98
N PHE A 284 31.99 33.35 -8.27
CA PHE A 284 31.90 34.13 -9.51
C PHE A 284 30.70 35.08 -9.44
N MET A 285 31.00 36.37 -9.39
CA MET A 285 30.10 37.45 -9.78
C MET A 285 29.80 37.32 -11.28
N VAL A 286 28.52 37.36 -11.66
CA VAL A 286 28.12 37.97 -12.93
C VAL A 286 27.06 39.01 -12.61
N GLN A 287 27.51 40.25 -12.68
CA GLN A 287 26.67 41.42 -12.94
C GLN A 287 26.15 41.30 -14.38
N ASP A 288 24.89 41.65 -14.59
CA ASP A 288 24.26 42.13 -15.84
C ASP A 288 22.76 41.79 -15.76
N ALA A 289 21.81 42.62 -16.14
CA ALA A 289 21.81 44.01 -16.53
C ALA A 289 20.36 44.49 -16.34
N ALA A 290 20.19 45.80 -16.22
CA ALA A 290 18.91 46.45 -16.29
C ALA A 290 18.17 46.10 -17.59
N VAL A 291 16.88 45.78 -17.49
CA VAL A 291 15.92 46.00 -18.58
C VAL A 291 14.86 46.92 -18.04
N GLU A 292 15.20 48.20 -18.18
CA GLU A 292 14.27 49.30 -18.35
C GLU A 292 13.54 49.15 -19.71
N VAL A 293 12.41 49.84 -19.85
CA VAL A 293 11.68 50.14 -21.10
C VAL A 293 10.58 49.13 -21.52
N ASN A 294 9.33 49.43 -21.16
CA ASN A 294 8.43 50.10 -22.12
C ASN A 294 7.12 50.58 -21.47
N GLN A 295 6.95 51.90 -21.51
CA GLN A 295 5.66 52.56 -21.65
C GLN A 295 5.13 52.30 -23.07
N SER A 296 3.83 52.04 -23.22
CA SER A 296 2.98 52.60 -24.29
C SER A 296 1.68 51.79 -24.42
N GLY A 297 0.53 52.46 -24.24
CA GLY A 297 -0.80 51.94 -24.58
C GLY A 297 -1.84 52.21 -23.51
#